data_AF-A0A800AC23-F1
#
_entry.id   AF-A0A800AC23-F1
#
_cell.length_a   1.000
_cell.length_b   1.000
_cell.length_c   1.000
_cell.angle_alpha   90.00
_cell.angle_beta   90.00
_cell.angle_gamma   90.00
#
_symmetry.space_group_name_H-M   'P 1'
#
loop_
_entity.id
_entity.type
_entity.pdbx_description
1 polymer ?
#
loop_
_entity_poly.entity_id
_entity_poly.type
_entity_poly.pdbx_seq_one_letter_code
_entity_poly.pdbx_strand_id
1 'polypeptide(L)'
;MGLFKEHFTGGIMSYSVFYFLALGTSLALKFGLQWDVSRVPVISLNIWIAGLCFFIAVLSGLWPDVDIKSTTQKIFYRIFLILDVFLIYKGITGGRRYLLISALLGIFAMLPLVGKHRGWTHSRITMFLLPGLFLLPAMYNISLRNLNFTSFDYAHLDYTNLSGLPLYIASFIGYATHLYLDGLLFGKRFKKAHAKNKK
;
A
#
# COMPACT_ATOMS: atom_id res chain seq x y z
N MET A 1 8.21 -21.03 -7.72
CA MET A 1 7.11 -20.29 -8.38
C MET A 1 5.86 -20.09 -7.49
N GLY A 2 5.78 -20.69 -6.29
CA GLY A 2 4.62 -20.56 -5.37
C GLY A 2 4.54 -19.24 -4.61
N LEU A 3 5.65 -18.82 -3.97
CA LEU A 3 5.65 -17.69 -3.02
C LEU A 3 5.09 -16.37 -3.57
N PHE A 4 5.55 -15.94 -4.76
CA PHE A 4 5.03 -14.72 -5.41
C PHE A 4 3.52 -14.81 -5.71
N LYS A 5 3.06 -15.96 -6.21
CA LYS A 5 1.64 -16.15 -6.57
C LYS A 5 0.76 -16.16 -5.31
N GLU A 6 1.24 -16.75 -4.22
CA GLU A 6 0.54 -16.80 -2.95
C GLU A 6 0.36 -15.39 -2.35
N HIS A 7 1.42 -14.57 -2.30
CA HIS A 7 1.32 -13.21 -1.78
C HIS A 7 0.50 -12.29 -2.69
N PHE A 8 0.66 -12.41 -4.02
CA PHE A 8 -0.15 -11.67 -4.99
C PHE A 8 -1.64 -12.00 -4.87
N THR A 9 -1.97 -13.29 -4.87
CA THR A 9 -3.36 -13.76 -4.75
C THR A 9 -3.94 -13.41 -3.39
N GLY A 10 -3.14 -13.55 -2.32
CA GLY A 10 -3.51 -13.16 -0.97
C GLY A 10 -3.92 -11.70 -0.89
N GLY A 11 -3.12 -10.78 -1.41
CA GLY A 11 -3.42 -9.35 -1.42
C GLY A 11 -4.71 -8.99 -2.17
N ILE A 12 -4.95 -9.63 -3.34
CA ILE A 12 -6.20 -9.44 -4.09
C ILE A 12 -7.40 -9.95 -3.29
N MET A 13 -7.31 -11.19 -2.80
CA MET A 13 -8.44 -11.84 -2.11
C MET A 13 -8.80 -11.12 -0.81
N SER A 14 -7.80 -10.78 0.02
CA SER A 14 -8.05 -10.14 1.31
C SER A 14 -8.67 -8.75 1.15
N TYR A 15 -8.16 -7.95 0.21
CA TYR A 15 -8.74 -6.64 -0.06
C TYR A 15 -10.11 -6.74 -0.74
N SER A 16 -10.35 -7.73 -1.61
CA SER A 16 -11.68 -7.98 -2.19
C SER A 16 -12.72 -8.27 -1.11
N VAL A 17 -12.42 -9.21 -0.21
CA VAL A 17 -13.30 -9.57 0.91
C VAL A 17 -13.58 -8.35 1.76
N PHE A 18 -12.54 -7.60 2.13
CA PHE A 18 -12.71 -6.36 2.87
C PHE A 18 -13.58 -5.34 2.13
N TYR A 19 -13.32 -5.10 0.84
CA TYR A 19 -14.02 -4.10 0.04
C TYR A 19 -15.52 -4.39 -0.02
N PHE A 20 -15.92 -5.64 -0.30
CA PHE A 20 -17.33 -6.01 -0.36
C PHE A 20 -18.02 -5.99 1.01
N LEU A 21 -17.34 -6.40 2.08
CA LEU A 21 -17.87 -6.30 3.44
C LEU A 21 -18.05 -4.84 3.86
N ALA A 22 -17.06 -4.00 3.59
CA ALA A 22 -17.13 -2.56 3.86
C ALA A 22 -18.24 -1.90 3.03
N LEU A 23 -18.39 -2.27 1.75
CA LEU A 23 -19.45 -1.78 0.88
C LEU A 23 -20.83 -2.16 1.42
N GLY A 24 -21.05 -3.43 1.74
CA GLY A 24 -22.30 -3.90 2.34
C GLY A 24 -22.62 -3.18 3.66
N THR A 25 -21.62 -3.01 4.52
CA THR A 25 -21.76 -2.29 5.79
C THR A 25 -22.11 -0.81 5.56
N SER A 26 -21.41 -0.12 4.65
CA SER A 26 -21.69 1.28 4.32
C SER A 26 -23.10 1.46 3.75
N LEU A 27 -23.56 0.54 2.90
CA LEU A 27 -24.93 0.58 2.39
C LEU A 27 -25.96 0.34 3.50
N ALA A 28 -25.74 -0.65 4.37
CA ALA A 28 -26.62 -0.93 5.50
C ALA A 28 -26.72 0.25 6.48
N LEU A 29 -25.60 0.91 6.81
CA LEU A 29 -25.58 2.10 7.67
C LEU A 29 -26.30 3.30 7.02
N LYS A 30 -26.08 3.52 5.73
CA LYS A 30 -26.70 4.63 4.99
C LYS A 30 -28.22 4.45 4.88
N PHE A 31 -28.69 3.27 4.53
CA PHE A 31 -30.11 3.02 4.31
C PHE A 31 -30.87 2.66 5.59
N GLY A 32 -30.23 1.95 6.53
CA GLY A 32 -30.87 1.50 7.77
C GLY A 32 -30.82 2.52 8.90
N LEU A 33 -29.69 3.22 9.06
CA LEU A 33 -29.47 4.17 10.17
C LEU A 33 -29.37 5.63 9.72
N GLN A 34 -29.54 5.91 8.42
CA GLN A 34 -29.35 7.24 7.82
C GLN A 34 -27.99 7.87 8.19
N TRP A 35 -27.00 7.03 8.50
CA TRP A 35 -25.69 7.48 8.90
C TRP A 35 -24.93 8.03 7.70
N ASP A 36 -24.31 9.19 7.89
CA ASP A 36 -23.50 9.83 6.87
C ASP A 36 -22.14 9.14 6.73
N VAL A 37 -22.12 8.11 5.89
CA VAL A 37 -20.92 7.32 5.57
C VAL A 37 -19.84 8.10 4.82
N SER A 38 -20.16 9.30 4.31
CA SER A 38 -19.19 10.17 3.63
C SER A 38 -18.19 10.83 4.59
N ARG A 39 -18.48 10.85 5.90
CA ARG A 39 -17.61 11.47 6.91
C ARG A 39 -16.32 10.70 7.19
N VAL A 40 -16.36 9.38 7.03
CA VAL A 40 -15.19 8.50 7.21
C VAL A 40 -15.16 7.49 6.07
N PRO A 41 -14.67 7.88 4.89
CA PRO A 41 -14.66 7.00 3.72
C PRO A 41 -13.61 5.90 3.94
N VAL A 42 -14.04 4.75 4.46
CA VAL A 42 -13.24 3.53 4.64
C VAL A 42 -12.88 2.90 3.29
N ILE A 43 -13.80 3.01 2.33
CA ILE A 43 -13.64 2.60 0.94
C ILE A 43 -14.02 3.75 0.01
N SER A 44 -13.52 3.72 -1.22
CA SER A 44 -13.96 4.64 -2.26
C SER A 44 -14.94 3.96 -3.21
N LEU A 45 -16.03 4.67 -3.53
CA LEU A 45 -16.99 4.28 -4.56
C LEU A 45 -16.57 4.78 -5.96
N ASN A 46 -15.60 5.70 -6.03
CA ASN A 46 -15.02 6.09 -7.30
C ASN A 46 -14.19 4.93 -7.85
N ILE A 47 -14.56 4.41 -9.02
CA ILE A 47 -13.96 3.22 -9.62
C ILE A 47 -12.44 3.36 -9.83
N TRP A 48 -11.95 4.57 -10.13
CA TRP A 48 -10.52 4.83 -10.32
C TRP A 48 -9.75 4.74 -9.01
N ILE A 49 -10.29 5.35 -7.95
CA ILE A 49 -9.68 5.31 -6.61
C ILE A 49 -9.79 3.90 -6.05
N ALA A 50 -10.92 3.22 -6.24
CA ALA A 50 -11.07 1.82 -5.85
C ALA A 50 -10.03 0.94 -6.56
N GLY A 51 -9.88 1.08 -7.89
CA GLY A 51 -8.85 0.39 -8.66
C GLY A 51 -7.43 0.66 -8.15
N LEU A 52 -7.13 1.93 -7.80
CA LEU A 52 -5.86 2.30 -7.18
C LEU A 52 -5.66 1.63 -5.81
N CYS A 53 -6.71 1.55 -4.98
CA CYS A 53 -6.65 0.84 -3.71
C CYS A 53 -6.34 -0.66 -3.91
N PHE A 54 -7.00 -1.32 -4.87
CA PHE A 54 -6.69 -2.71 -5.22
C PHE A 54 -5.23 -2.88 -5.64
N PHE A 55 -4.75 -1.99 -6.50
CA PHE A 55 -3.36 -2.00 -6.94
C PHE A 55 -2.38 -1.82 -5.77
N ILE A 56 -2.64 -0.86 -4.87
CA ILE A 56 -1.84 -0.61 -3.68
C ILE A 56 -1.88 -1.79 -2.72
N ALA A 57 -3.05 -2.41 -2.48
CA ALA A 57 -3.15 -3.59 -1.63
C ALA A 57 -2.25 -4.72 -2.13
N VAL A 58 -2.23 -4.96 -3.44
CA VAL A 58 -1.34 -5.96 -4.05
C VAL A 58 0.13 -5.58 -3.89
N LEU A 59 0.50 -4.33 -4.21
CA LEU A 59 1.88 -3.88 -4.07
C LEU A 59 2.33 -3.96 -2.60
N SER A 60 1.55 -3.50 -1.65
CA SER A 60 1.89 -3.57 -0.22
C SER A 60 1.96 -4.99 0.31
N GLY A 61 1.17 -5.92 -0.24
CA GLY A 61 1.27 -7.35 0.04
C GLY A 61 2.48 -8.03 -0.60
N LEU A 62 3.10 -7.42 -1.60
CA LEU A 62 4.36 -7.89 -2.18
C LEU A 62 5.56 -7.22 -1.51
N TRP A 63 5.41 -5.97 -1.07
CA TRP A 63 6.49 -5.12 -0.58
C TRP A 63 7.50 -5.80 0.36
N PRO A 64 7.09 -6.61 1.37
CA PRO A 64 8.06 -7.20 2.30
C PRO A 64 9.18 -7.99 1.63
N ASP A 65 8.91 -8.65 0.50
CA ASP A 65 9.84 -9.47 -0.28
C ASP A 65 10.79 -8.67 -1.19
N VAL A 66 10.78 -7.33 -1.11
CA VAL A 66 11.68 -6.47 -1.91
C VAL A 66 13.15 -6.56 -1.46
N ASP A 67 13.40 -7.01 -0.23
CA ASP A 67 14.73 -7.16 0.37
C ASP A 67 15.45 -8.46 -0.04
N ILE A 68 14.76 -9.39 -0.71
CA ILE A 68 15.31 -10.67 -1.15
C ILE A 68 15.34 -10.79 -2.67
N LYS A 69 16.22 -11.63 -3.21
CA LYS A 69 16.27 -11.93 -4.66
C LYS A 69 15.00 -12.63 -5.12
N SER A 70 14.02 -11.86 -5.58
CA SER A 70 12.68 -12.32 -5.94
C SER A 70 12.13 -11.63 -7.20
N THR A 71 11.03 -12.17 -7.74
CA THR A 71 10.26 -11.48 -8.79
C THR A 71 9.72 -10.14 -8.28
N THR A 72 9.28 -10.10 -7.02
CA THR A 72 8.81 -8.89 -6.36
C THR A 72 9.85 -7.78 -6.34
N GLN A 73 11.08 -8.12 -5.95
CA GLN A 73 12.20 -7.19 -5.98
C GLN A 73 12.37 -6.58 -7.38
N LYS A 74 12.38 -7.40 -8.43
CA LYS A 74 12.51 -6.91 -9.81
C LYS A 74 11.38 -5.95 -10.20
N ILE A 75 10.14 -6.22 -9.77
CA ILE A 75 8.99 -5.35 -10.05
C ILE A 75 9.20 -3.99 -9.38
N PHE A 76 9.51 -3.96 -8.08
CA PHE A 76 9.69 -2.71 -7.35
C PHE A 76 10.87 -1.88 -7.86
N TYR A 77 12.03 -2.50 -8.11
CA TYR A 77 13.17 -1.74 -8.65
C TYR A 77 12.94 -1.22 -10.06
N ARG A 78 12.14 -1.91 -10.90
CA ARG A 78 11.71 -1.36 -12.20
C ARG A 78 10.78 -0.16 -12.02
N ILE A 79 9.82 -0.25 -11.11
CA ILE A 79 8.92 0.88 -10.79
C ILE A 79 9.74 2.06 -10.27
N PHE A 80 10.64 1.83 -9.32
CA PHE A 80 11.53 2.86 -8.79
C PHE A 80 12.39 3.50 -9.86
N LEU A 81 13.02 2.70 -10.72
CA LEU A 81 13.84 3.22 -11.81
C LEU A 81 13.02 4.10 -12.77
N ILE A 82 11.83 3.64 -13.19
CA ILE A 82 10.97 4.42 -14.11
C ILE A 82 10.51 5.72 -13.45
N LEU A 83 10.07 5.66 -12.18
CA LEU A 83 9.63 6.84 -11.44
C LEU A 83 10.78 7.82 -11.21
N ASP A 84 11.97 7.33 -10.90
CA ASP A 84 13.15 8.14 -10.63
C ASP A 84 13.63 8.86 -11.91
N VAL A 85 13.71 8.14 -13.03
CA VAL A 85 13.99 8.74 -14.35
C VAL A 85 12.96 9.80 -14.71
N PHE A 86 11.67 9.53 -14.48
CA PHE A 86 10.60 10.51 -14.72
C PHE A 86 10.76 11.75 -13.83
N LEU A 87 11.05 11.58 -12.54
CA LEU A 87 11.28 12.69 -11.61
C LEU A 87 12.52 13.52 -11.99
N ILE A 88 13.60 12.88 -12.42
CA ILE A 88 14.80 13.57 -12.91
C ILE A 88 14.46 14.40 -14.14
N TYR A 89 13.75 13.81 -15.11
CA TYR A 89 13.30 14.52 -16.30
C TYR A 89 12.44 15.75 -15.96
N LYS A 90 11.47 15.60 -15.04
CA LYS A 90 10.66 16.71 -14.53
C LYS A 90 11.49 17.72 -13.74
N GLY A 91 12.57 17.29 -13.11
CA GLY A 91 13.52 18.16 -12.41
C GLY A 91 14.29 19.08 -13.36
N ILE A 92 14.76 18.51 -14.47
CA ILE A 92 15.48 19.22 -15.54
C ILE A 92 14.54 20.20 -16.27
N THR A 93 13.31 19.77 -16.58
CA THR A 93 12.37 20.53 -17.42
C THR A 93 11.40 21.43 -16.66
N GLY A 94 11.10 21.11 -15.40
CA GLY A 94 9.98 21.70 -14.64
C GLY A 94 10.32 22.18 -13.23
N GLY A 95 11.58 22.07 -12.78
CA GLY A 95 12.08 22.71 -11.56
C GLY A 95 12.73 21.77 -10.55
N ARG A 96 13.70 22.30 -9.78
CA ARG A 96 14.60 21.54 -8.90
C ARG A 96 13.91 20.70 -7.81
N ARG A 97 12.66 20.99 -7.45
CA ARG A 97 11.90 20.22 -6.44
C ARG A 97 11.78 18.73 -6.77
N TYR A 98 11.68 18.38 -8.06
CA TYR A 98 11.56 16.98 -8.47
C TYR A 98 12.88 16.22 -8.33
N LEU A 99 14.02 16.91 -8.43
CA LEU A 99 15.34 16.31 -8.16
C LEU A 99 15.48 15.93 -6.68
N LEU A 100 14.94 16.75 -5.76
CA LEU A 100 14.90 16.40 -4.34
C LEU A 100 14.03 15.16 -4.10
N ILE A 101 12.84 15.10 -4.71
CA ILE A 101 11.94 13.95 -4.57
C ILE A 101 12.60 12.68 -5.16
N SER A 102 13.29 12.79 -6.31
CA SER A 102 14.08 11.71 -6.90
C SER A 102 15.18 11.23 -5.95
N ALA A 103 15.97 12.15 -5.38
CA ALA A 103 17.02 11.78 -4.42
C ALA A 103 16.45 11.05 -3.20
N LEU A 104 15.32 11.52 -2.66
CA LEU A 104 14.62 10.86 -1.54
C LEU A 104 14.07 9.50 -1.94
N LEU A 105 13.51 9.37 -3.15
CA LEU A 105 13.03 8.10 -3.70
C LEU A 105 14.17 7.10 -3.87
N GLY A 106 15.32 7.54 -4.38
CA GLY A 106 16.53 6.73 -4.51
C GLY A 106 17.01 6.21 -3.16
N ILE A 107 17.10 7.08 -2.14
CA ILE A 107 17.44 6.66 -0.77
C ILE A 107 16.42 5.64 -0.25
N PHE A 108 15.13 5.91 -0.42
CA PHE A 108 14.05 5.00 0.01
C PHE A 108 14.15 3.64 -0.68
N ALA A 109 14.45 3.60 -1.97
CA ALA A 109 14.63 2.37 -2.74
C ALA A 109 15.85 1.55 -2.27
N MET A 110 16.86 2.18 -1.65
CA MET A 110 18.01 1.47 -1.07
C MET A 110 17.73 0.88 0.32
N LEU A 111 16.77 1.42 1.08
CA LEU A 111 16.51 0.99 2.47
C LEU A 111 16.28 -0.52 2.64
N PRO A 112 15.54 -1.22 1.75
CA PRO A 112 15.37 -2.65 1.89
C PRO A 112 16.66 -3.44 1.66
N LEU A 113 17.56 -2.96 0.80
CA LEU A 113 18.84 -3.63 0.49
C LEU A 113 19.88 -3.49 1.59
N VAL A 114 19.87 -2.35 2.30
CA VAL A 114 20.79 -2.09 3.42
C VAL A 114 20.35 -2.82 4.70
N GLY A 115 19.05 -3.15 4.78
CA GLY A 115 18.51 -3.94 5.87
C GLY A 115 19.03 -5.38 5.91
N LYS A 116 18.85 -6.03 7.06
CA LYS A 116 19.06 -7.49 7.17
C LYS A 116 18.02 -8.22 6.31
N HIS A 117 18.40 -9.38 5.77
CA HIS A 117 17.49 -10.29 5.08
C HIS A 117 16.29 -10.64 5.97
N ARG A 118 15.07 -10.36 5.49
CA ARG A 118 13.80 -10.45 6.24
C ARG A 118 13.82 -9.65 7.54
N GLY A 119 14.39 -8.45 7.48
CA GLY A 119 14.59 -7.56 8.61
C GLY A 119 13.37 -6.69 8.88
N TRP A 120 13.57 -5.37 8.80
CA TRP A 120 12.52 -4.40 9.13
C TRP A 120 11.30 -4.49 8.19
N THR A 121 11.47 -4.95 6.95
CA THR A 121 10.36 -5.19 6.01
C THR A 121 9.41 -6.29 6.48
N HIS A 122 9.84 -7.18 7.37
CA HIS A 122 9.01 -8.24 7.93
C HIS A 122 8.56 -7.96 9.38
N SER A 123 8.77 -6.73 9.86
CA SER A 123 8.32 -6.29 11.19
C SER A 123 6.83 -5.94 11.17
N ARG A 124 6.12 -6.29 12.26
CA ARG A 124 4.71 -5.94 12.48
C ARG A 124 4.49 -4.43 12.56
N ILE A 125 5.49 -3.68 13.01
CA ILE A 125 5.39 -2.22 13.11
C ILE A 125 5.38 -1.60 11.71
N THR A 126 6.12 -2.19 10.77
CA THR A 126 6.21 -1.69 9.39
C THR A 126 4.89 -1.78 8.64
N MET A 127 4.04 -2.75 9.00
CA MET A 127 2.65 -2.84 8.53
C MET A 127 1.81 -1.61 8.88
N PHE A 128 2.16 -0.84 9.91
CA PHE A 128 1.47 0.42 10.23
C PHE A 128 2.21 1.63 9.67
N LEU A 129 3.55 1.65 9.79
CA LEU A 129 4.37 2.79 9.39
C LEU A 129 4.37 3.02 7.87
N LEU A 130 4.55 1.96 7.07
CA LEU A 130 4.65 2.11 5.61
C LEU A 130 3.30 2.54 5.01
N PRO A 131 2.15 1.93 5.36
CA PRO A 131 0.85 2.45 4.94
C PRO A 131 0.56 3.86 5.45
N GLY A 132 1.06 4.23 6.64
CA GLY A 132 0.90 5.55 7.23
C GLY A 132 1.36 6.71 6.33
N LEU A 133 2.28 6.45 5.39
CA LEU A 133 2.72 7.43 4.40
C LEU A 133 1.56 7.97 3.54
N PHE A 134 0.52 7.17 3.30
CA PHE A 134 -0.66 7.60 2.53
C PHE A 134 -1.54 8.63 3.28
N LEU A 135 -1.39 8.75 4.60
CA LEU A 135 -2.11 9.73 5.40
C LEU A 135 -1.43 11.10 5.42
N LEU A 136 -0.12 11.16 5.12
CA LEU A 136 0.67 12.39 5.20
C LEU A 136 0.11 13.53 4.32
N PRO A 137 -0.34 13.30 3.07
CA PRO A 137 -0.87 14.40 2.27
C PRO A 137 -2.09 15.07 2.91
N ALA A 138 -2.98 14.29 3.53
CA ALA A 138 -4.14 14.80 4.24
C ALA A 138 -3.75 15.51 5.55
N MET A 139 -2.78 14.96 6.31
CA MET A 139 -2.34 15.54 7.58
C MET A 139 -1.64 16.90 7.41
N TYR A 140 -0.86 17.07 6.34
CA TYR A 140 -0.07 18.28 6.10
C TYR A 140 -0.74 19.25 5.11
N ASN A 141 -2.01 19.03 4.75
CA ASN A 141 -2.70 19.78 3.69
C ASN A 141 -1.85 19.88 2.40
N ILE A 142 -1.05 18.85 2.11
CA ILE A 142 -0.23 18.80 0.90
C ILE A 142 -1.20 18.49 -0.23
N SER A 143 -1.69 19.54 -0.87
CA SER A 143 -2.45 19.40 -2.09
C SER A 143 -1.53 18.80 -3.15
N LEU A 144 -1.79 17.55 -3.55
CA LEU A 144 -1.10 16.90 -4.67
C LEU A 144 -1.24 17.70 -5.99
N ARG A 145 -2.23 18.61 -6.04
CA ARG A 145 -2.36 19.67 -7.06
C ARG A 145 -1.08 20.49 -7.23
N ASN A 146 -0.37 20.78 -6.14
CA ASN A 146 0.87 21.56 -6.19
C ASN A 146 2.05 20.78 -6.77
N LEU A 147 1.99 19.45 -6.83
CA LEU A 147 3.10 18.61 -7.28
C LEU A 147 3.12 18.37 -8.80
N ASN A 148 2.13 18.87 -9.57
CA ASN A 148 1.99 18.72 -11.04
C ASN A 148 2.37 17.30 -11.54
N PHE A 149 2.05 16.27 -10.75
CA PHE A 149 2.44 14.90 -11.02
C PHE A 149 1.35 14.26 -11.88
N THR A 150 1.48 14.46 -13.19
CA THR A 150 0.61 13.97 -14.28
C THR A 150 -0.81 14.56 -14.34
N SER A 151 -1.32 14.63 -15.57
CA SER A 151 -2.64 15.11 -16.01
C SER A 151 -3.82 14.24 -15.51
N PHE A 152 -3.61 13.39 -14.52
CA PHE A 152 -4.71 12.75 -13.82
C PHE A 152 -5.41 13.86 -13.04
N ASP A 153 -6.67 14.13 -13.38
CA ASP A 153 -7.43 15.21 -12.79
C ASP A 153 -7.73 14.88 -11.32
N TYR A 154 -6.77 15.19 -10.44
CA TYR A 154 -6.92 15.10 -8.98
C TYR A 154 -7.91 16.15 -8.45
N ALA A 155 -8.60 16.92 -9.30
CA ALA A 155 -9.55 17.96 -8.91
C ALA A 155 -10.72 17.43 -8.05
N HIS A 156 -11.00 16.13 -8.08
CA HIS A 156 -12.04 15.51 -7.24
C HIS A 156 -11.55 14.97 -5.90
N LEU A 157 -10.24 15.01 -5.64
CA LEU A 157 -9.68 14.65 -4.34
C LEU A 157 -9.57 15.94 -3.51
N ASP A 158 -10.70 16.36 -2.95
CA ASP A 158 -10.72 17.45 -1.97
C ASP A 158 -10.03 16.93 -0.69
N TYR A 159 -8.79 17.38 -0.46
CA TYR A 159 -7.86 16.80 0.54
C TYR A 159 -8.16 17.21 1.99
N THR A 160 -9.32 17.82 2.25
CA THR A 160 -9.70 18.34 3.57
C THR A 160 -10.31 17.28 4.50
N ASN A 161 -10.59 16.05 4.04
CA ASN A 161 -11.31 15.02 4.80
C ASN A 161 -10.74 13.60 4.61
N LEU A 162 -9.71 13.20 5.36
CA LEU A 162 -9.26 11.78 5.46
C LEU A 162 -9.06 11.06 4.10
N SER A 163 -8.76 11.78 3.02
CA SER A 163 -8.79 11.23 1.65
C SER A 163 -7.76 10.13 1.39
N GLY A 164 -6.70 10.07 2.21
CA GLY A 164 -5.71 8.99 2.20
C GLY A 164 -6.17 7.72 2.92
N LEU A 165 -7.29 7.74 3.65
CA LEU A 165 -7.75 6.62 4.47
C LEU A 165 -8.04 5.35 3.65
N PRO A 166 -8.74 5.40 2.50
CA PRO A 166 -8.92 4.20 1.67
C PRO A 166 -7.60 3.58 1.23
N LEU A 167 -6.60 4.40 0.87
CA LEU A 167 -5.28 3.96 0.42
C LEU A 167 -4.46 3.38 1.58
N TYR A 168 -4.52 4.02 2.76
CA TYR A 168 -3.94 3.52 3.99
C TYR A 168 -4.48 2.14 4.33
N ILE A 169 -5.81 1.98 4.35
CA ILE A 169 -6.46 0.71 4.69
C ILE A 169 -6.13 -0.36 3.66
N ALA A 170 -6.15 -0.04 2.37
CA ALA A 170 -5.78 -0.97 1.32
C ALA A 170 -4.33 -1.46 1.46
N SER A 171 -3.41 -0.53 1.65
CA SER A 171 -1.99 -0.80 1.88
C SER A 171 -1.78 -1.65 3.15
N PHE A 172 -2.47 -1.30 4.23
CA PHE A 172 -2.44 -2.02 5.50
C PHE A 172 -2.90 -3.48 5.34
N ILE A 173 -4.05 -3.72 4.70
CA ILE A 173 -4.61 -5.06 4.49
C ILE A 173 -3.66 -5.91 3.64
N GLY A 174 -3.14 -5.34 2.56
CA GLY A 174 -2.14 -5.99 1.71
C GLY A 174 -0.93 -6.45 2.51
N TYR A 175 -0.31 -5.53 3.24
CA TYR A 175 0.88 -5.79 4.06
C TYR A 175 0.61 -6.82 5.16
N ALA A 176 -0.54 -6.69 5.85
CA ALA A 176 -0.96 -7.61 6.88
C ALA A 176 -1.12 -9.03 6.33
N THR A 177 -1.65 -9.15 5.11
CA THR A 177 -1.81 -10.44 4.43
C THR A 177 -0.47 -11.10 4.16
N HIS A 178 0.56 -10.35 3.75
CA HIS A 178 1.92 -10.89 3.60
C HIS A 178 2.43 -11.49 4.91
N LEU A 179 2.40 -10.69 6.00
CA LEU A 179 2.87 -11.13 7.31
C LEU A 179 2.05 -12.30 7.86
N TYR A 180 0.77 -12.38 7.52
CA TYR A 180 -0.10 -13.49 7.89
C TYR A 180 0.31 -14.78 7.18
N LEU A 181 0.50 -14.72 5.86
CA LEU A 181 0.93 -15.87 5.05
C LEU A 181 2.30 -16.40 5.48
N ASP A 182 3.20 -15.50 5.88
CA ASP A 182 4.51 -15.86 6.45
C ASP A 182 4.43 -16.35 7.92
N GLY A 183 3.26 -16.29 8.55
CA GLY A 183 3.05 -16.67 9.96
C GLY A 183 3.70 -15.73 10.98
N LEU A 184 4.10 -14.53 10.55
CA LEU A 184 4.75 -13.50 11.36
C LEU A 184 3.75 -12.62 12.12
N LEU A 185 2.55 -12.45 11.56
CA LEU A 185 1.51 -11.58 12.13
C LEU A 185 1.08 -12.04 13.53
N PHE A 186 0.75 -13.32 13.68
CA PHE A 186 0.27 -13.89 14.95
C PHE A 186 1.32 -14.70 15.73
N GLY A 187 2.53 -14.87 15.18
CA GLY A 187 3.60 -15.63 15.82
C GLY A 187 3.38 -17.15 15.78
N LYS A 188 4.48 -17.91 15.85
CA LYS A 188 4.60 -19.37 15.64
C LYS A 188 3.66 -20.24 16.51
N ARG A 189 2.36 -20.26 16.24
CA ARG A 189 1.41 -21.22 16.83
C ARG A 189 0.92 -22.28 15.83
N PHE A 190 1.03 -22.04 14.52
CA PHE A 190 0.59 -22.99 13.49
C PHE A 190 1.57 -24.13 13.17
N LYS A 191 2.88 -23.99 13.44
CA LYS A 191 3.85 -25.09 13.21
C LYS A 191 3.78 -26.23 14.24
N LYS A 192 3.20 -26.00 15.44
CA LYS A 192 3.06 -27.07 16.45
C LYS A 192 1.87 -28.00 16.18
N ALA A 193 0.85 -27.57 15.45
CA ALA A 193 -0.30 -28.42 15.13
C ALA A 193 0.04 -29.48 14.07
N HIS A 194 0.82 -29.14 13.04
CA HIS A 194 1.22 -30.10 12.00
C HIS A 194 2.37 -31.04 12.43
N ALA A 195 3.18 -30.66 13.42
CA ALA A 195 4.22 -31.53 13.97
C ALA A 195 3.68 -32.58 14.96
N LYS A 196 2.44 -32.42 15.44
CA LYS A 196 1.83 -33.34 16.41
C LYS A 196 1.00 -34.48 15.78
N ASN A 197 0.73 -34.40 14.47
CA ASN A 197 0.08 -35.47 13.69
C ASN A 197 1.08 -36.34 12.91
N LYS A 198 2.37 -36.28 13.27
CA LYS A 198 3.46 -37.09 12.69
C LYS A 198 4.32 -37.78 13.75
N LYS A 199 3.78 -37.96 14.96
CA LYS A 199 4.38 -38.80 16.00
C LYS A 199 3.40 -39.87 16.41
#